data_AF-A0A7Y3PXX7-F1
#
_entry.id   AF-A0A7Y3PXX7-F1
#
_cell.length_a   1.000
_cell.length_b   1.000
_cell.length_c   1.000
_cell.angle_alpha   90.00
_cell.angle_beta   90.00
_cell.angle_gamma   90.00
#
_symmetry.space_group_name_H-M   'P 1'
#
loop_
_entity.id
_entity.type
_entity.pdbx_description
1 polymer ?
#
loop_
_entity_poly.entity_id
_entity_poly.type
_entity_poly.pdbx_seq_one_letter_code
_entity_poly.pdbx_strand_id
1 'polypeptide(L)'
;VTLDPMAERFVRDIASRKIRFIANEPDQRDKAEYRDKIEQIREDNDIPGQEDFVFVEVTVLDPSEFEAGLTVRGEVLHNRYRVLTLESSSIPNALAALLLHVRDTTGCTPHIYFEWTEGSPFANFLRFFLFGQGEVAPVTREVLREAEPNRSHRPRVHTG
;
A
#
# COMPACT_ATOMS: atom_id res chain seq x y z
N VAL A 1 14.88 -2.54 3.49
CA VAL A 1 14.05 -2.14 2.34
C VAL A 1 14.95 -1.46 1.34
N THR A 2 14.92 -1.89 0.09
CA THR A 2 15.71 -1.32 -1.00
C THR A 2 14.75 -0.89 -2.11
N LEU A 3 14.78 0.40 -2.45
CA LEU A 3 13.99 0.96 -3.54
C LEU A 3 14.82 0.93 -4.83
N ASP A 4 14.23 0.51 -5.93
CA ASP A 4 14.84 0.74 -7.24
C ASP A 4 14.80 2.24 -7.62
N PRO A 5 15.55 2.67 -8.65
CA PRO A 5 15.59 4.08 -9.03
C PRO A 5 14.22 4.70 -9.38
N MET A 6 13.27 3.89 -9.88
CA MET A 6 11.93 4.37 -10.23
C MET A 6 11.05 4.52 -8.99
N ALA A 7 11.09 3.56 -8.08
CA ALA A 7 10.42 3.59 -6.79
C ALA A 7 10.91 4.76 -5.95
N GLU A 8 12.23 4.98 -5.88
CA GLU A 8 12.80 6.15 -5.22
C GLU A 8 12.27 7.45 -5.81
N ARG A 9 12.17 7.54 -7.13
CA ARG A 9 11.63 8.73 -7.81
C ARG A 9 10.17 8.97 -7.43
N PHE A 10 9.33 7.94 -7.43
CA PHE A 10 7.93 8.08 -7.01
C PHE A 10 7.82 8.60 -5.58
N VAL A 11 8.59 8.03 -4.65
CA VAL A 11 8.62 8.45 -3.24
C VAL A 11 9.08 9.91 -3.11
N ARG A 12 10.17 10.30 -3.78
CA ARG A 12 10.67 11.69 -3.75
C ARG A 12 9.66 12.67 -4.35
N ASP A 13 9.01 12.32 -5.45
CA ASP A 13 8.06 13.19 -6.15
C ASP A 13 6.83 13.49 -5.27
N ILE A 14 6.33 12.51 -4.52
CA ILE A 14 5.18 12.69 -3.62
C ILE A 14 5.56 13.24 -2.23
N ALA A 15 6.83 13.13 -1.82
CA ALA A 15 7.32 13.66 -0.54
C ALA A 15 7.28 15.19 -0.45
N SER A 16 7.28 15.90 -1.59
CA SER A 16 7.04 17.35 -1.64
C SER A 16 5.64 17.76 -1.19
N ARG A 17 4.71 16.80 -1.15
CA ARG A 17 3.31 16.94 -0.75
C ARG A 17 3.00 15.90 0.33
N LYS A 18 1.72 15.61 0.54
CA LYS A 18 1.30 14.53 1.42
C LYS A 18 1.51 13.18 0.72
N ILE A 19 2.33 12.33 1.32
CA ILE A 19 2.60 10.97 0.80
C ILE A 19 1.35 10.10 1.01
N ARG A 20 0.72 9.69 -0.08
CA ARG A 20 -0.49 8.84 -0.07
C ARG A 20 -0.29 7.58 -0.91
N PHE A 21 -0.38 6.44 -0.25
CA PHE A 21 -0.33 5.13 -0.85
C PHE A 21 -1.71 4.48 -0.89
N ILE A 22 -2.01 3.72 -1.93
CA ILE A 22 -3.20 2.86 -1.98
C ILE A 22 -2.70 1.42 -1.97
N ALA A 23 -3.06 0.64 -0.96
CA ALA A 23 -2.82 -0.79 -0.95
C ALA A 23 -3.71 -1.44 -2.02
N ASN A 24 -3.12 -2.08 -3.01
CA ASN A 24 -3.84 -2.70 -4.12
C ASN A 24 -3.58 -4.21 -4.16
N GLU A 25 -4.67 -4.97 -4.23
CA GLU A 25 -4.63 -6.37 -4.64
C GLU A 25 -5.09 -6.42 -6.10
N PRO A 26 -4.17 -6.62 -7.06
CA PRO A 26 -4.50 -6.52 -8.48
C PRO A 26 -5.42 -7.67 -8.90
N ASP A 27 -6.50 -7.35 -9.62
CA ASP A 27 -7.36 -8.35 -10.27
C ASP A 27 -6.99 -8.45 -11.76
N GLN A 28 -7.69 -7.74 -12.64
CA GLN A 28 -7.36 -7.69 -14.07
C GLN A 28 -6.19 -6.74 -14.37
N ARG A 29 -5.78 -5.93 -13.40
CA ARG A 29 -4.70 -4.95 -13.51
C ARG A 29 -4.93 -3.98 -14.67
N ASP A 30 -6.20 -3.70 -14.97
CA ASP A 30 -6.61 -2.86 -16.10
C ASP A 30 -6.76 -1.39 -15.71
N LYS A 31 -6.97 -0.52 -16.70
CA LYS A 31 -7.06 0.92 -16.46
C LYS A 31 -8.28 1.32 -15.62
N ALA A 32 -9.38 0.57 -15.71
CA ALA A 32 -10.62 0.87 -15.01
C ALA A 32 -10.44 0.59 -13.51
N GLU A 33 -9.84 -0.55 -13.16
CA GLU A 33 -9.53 -0.93 -11.78
C GLU A 33 -8.79 0.20 -11.03
N TYR A 34 -7.69 0.72 -11.58
CA TYR A 34 -6.93 1.80 -10.95
C TYR A 34 -7.70 3.12 -10.88
N ARG A 35 -8.54 3.43 -11.87
CA ARG A 35 -9.34 4.66 -11.87
C ARG A 35 -10.38 4.58 -10.77
N ASP A 36 -11.15 3.49 -10.74
CA ASP A 36 -12.29 3.32 -9.86
C ASP A 36 -11.82 3.28 -8.40
N LYS A 37 -10.68 2.66 -8.11
CA LYS A 37 -10.04 2.71 -6.78
C LYS A 37 -9.65 4.13 -6.34
N ILE A 38 -9.10 4.94 -7.23
CA ILE A 38 -8.78 6.34 -6.90
C ILE A 38 -10.05 7.14 -6.63
N GLU A 39 -11.09 6.94 -7.43
CA GLU A 39 -12.39 7.62 -7.28
C GLU A 39 -13.03 7.24 -5.93
N GLN A 40 -13.11 5.95 -5.61
CA GLN A 40 -13.62 5.47 -4.32
C GLN A 40 -12.84 6.04 -3.13
N ILE A 41 -11.50 5.94 -3.13
CA ILE A 41 -10.68 6.49 -2.04
C ILE A 41 -10.86 8.00 -1.88
N ARG A 42 -11.09 8.73 -2.98
CA ARG A 42 -11.36 10.16 -2.92
C ARG A 42 -12.71 10.47 -2.31
N GLU A 43 -13.74 9.73 -2.70
CA GLU A 43 -15.11 9.89 -2.18
C GLU A 43 -15.17 9.54 -0.69
N ASP A 44 -14.62 8.40 -0.29
CA ASP A 44 -14.68 7.90 1.09
C ASP A 44 -13.90 8.76 2.09
N ASN A 45 -12.89 9.50 1.63
CA ASN A 45 -11.95 10.24 2.49
C ASN A 45 -11.94 11.75 2.23
N ASP A 46 -12.90 12.28 1.47
CA ASP A 46 -13.01 13.70 1.09
C ASP A 46 -11.69 14.29 0.52
N ILE A 47 -10.98 13.51 -0.31
CA ILE A 47 -9.65 13.91 -0.81
C ILE A 47 -9.80 14.78 -2.07
N PRO A 48 -9.22 16.00 -2.10
CA PRO A 48 -9.26 16.87 -3.27
C PRO A 48 -8.63 16.23 -4.52
N GLY A 49 -9.22 16.48 -5.70
CA GLY A 49 -8.82 15.84 -6.95
C GLY A 49 -7.40 16.13 -7.47
N GLN A 50 -6.67 17.06 -6.86
CA GLN A 50 -5.28 17.42 -7.23
C GLN A 50 -4.22 16.60 -6.49
N GLU A 51 -4.62 15.75 -5.52
CA GLU A 51 -3.66 14.92 -4.79
C GLU A 51 -3.34 13.65 -5.58
N ASP A 52 -2.03 13.32 -5.61
CA ASP A 52 -1.50 12.15 -6.31
C ASP A 52 -1.41 10.96 -5.37
N PHE A 53 -1.79 9.79 -5.88
CA PHE A 53 -1.64 8.52 -5.20
C PHE A 53 -0.55 7.69 -5.87
N VAL A 54 0.11 6.85 -5.08
CA VAL A 54 0.97 5.77 -5.57
C VAL A 54 0.39 4.45 -5.07
N PHE A 55 0.15 3.51 -5.99
CA PHE A 55 -0.34 2.20 -5.61
C PHE A 55 0.81 1.36 -5.03
N VAL A 56 0.46 0.45 -4.14
CA VAL A 56 1.38 -0.52 -3.55
C VAL A 56 0.78 -1.91 -3.71
N GLU A 57 1.44 -2.75 -4.49
CA GLU A 57 1.04 -4.12 -4.78
C GLU A 57 2.04 -5.08 -4.13
N VAL A 58 1.52 -6.01 -3.32
CA VAL A 58 2.34 -7.00 -2.63
C VAL A 58 2.05 -8.39 -3.19
N THR A 59 3.06 -9.03 -3.75
CA THR A 59 2.98 -10.42 -4.19
C THR A 59 3.45 -11.33 -3.07
N VAL A 60 2.59 -12.27 -2.66
CA VAL A 60 2.93 -13.24 -1.61
C VAL A 60 3.72 -14.40 -2.22
N LEU A 61 4.97 -14.54 -1.80
CA LEU A 61 5.84 -15.67 -2.18
C LEU A 61 5.92 -16.70 -1.04
N ASP A 62 6.26 -17.93 -1.40
CA ASP A 62 6.52 -18.99 -0.42
C ASP A 62 7.72 -18.60 0.47
N PRO A 63 7.67 -18.81 1.79
CA PRO A 63 8.78 -18.52 2.71
C PRO A 63 10.13 -19.14 2.29
N SER A 64 10.10 -20.22 1.52
CA SER A 64 11.29 -20.90 0.99
C SER A 64 12.03 -20.11 -0.11
N GLU A 65 11.38 -19.15 -0.76
CA GLU A 65 11.96 -18.28 -1.79
C GLU A 65 12.38 -16.90 -1.24
N PHE A 66 12.28 -16.70 0.09
CA PHE A 66 12.47 -15.38 0.68
C PHE A 66 13.96 -15.00 0.82
N GLU A 67 14.39 -13.97 0.10
CA GLU A 67 15.62 -13.24 0.41
C GLU A 67 15.41 -12.35 1.65
N ALA A 68 16.43 -12.20 2.50
CA ALA A 68 16.36 -11.49 3.78
C ALA A 68 16.09 -9.96 3.68
N GLY A 69 15.69 -9.43 2.52
CA GLY A 69 15.45 -8.01 2.29
C GLY A 69 14.23 -7.74 1.39
N LEU A 70 13.45 -6.72 1.76
CA LEU A 70 12.33 -6.24 0.95
C LEU A 70 12.82 -5.35 -0.20
N THR A 71 12.70 -5.83 -1.44
CA THR A 71 12.98 -5.05 -2.65
C THR A 71 11.68 -4.43 -3.17
N VAL A 72 11.69 -3.13 -3.45
CA VAL A 72 10.54 -2.37 -3.92
C VAL A 72 10.85 -1.80 -5.30
N ARG A 73 10.04 -2.18 -6.29
CA ARG A 73 10.21 -1.79 -7.69
C ARG A 73 9.15 -0.77 -8.11
N GLY A 74 9.54 0.19 -8.93
CA GLY A 74 8.62 1.18 -9.48
C GLY A 74 8.15 0.77 -10.88
N GLU A 75 6.84 0.79 -11.09
CA GLU A 75 6.20 0.53 -12.39
C GLU A 75 5.25 1.69 -12.76
N VAL A 76 5.23 2.05 -14.05
CA VAL A 76 4.19 2.93 -14.60
C VAL A 76 3.24 2.10 -15.45
N LEU A 77 2.02 1.90 -14.96
CA LEU A 77 0.98 1.15 -15.67
C LEU A 77 0.07 2.10 -16.43
N HIS A 78 -0.40 1.63 -17.60
CA HIS A 78 -1.34 2.36 -18.47
C HIS A 78 -0.88 3.80 -18.80
N ASN A 79 0.45 4.02 -18.84
CA ASN A 79 1.11 5.31 -19.03
C ASN A 79 0.70 6.41 -18.03
N ARG A 80 0.15 6.03 -16.86
CA ARG A 80 -0.43 7.00 -15.91
C ARG A 80 -0.27 6.62 -14.45
N TYR A 81 -0.46 5.35 -14.08
CA TYR A 81 -0.52 4.95 -12.68
C TYR A 81 0.86 4.56 -12.19
N ARG A 82 1.29 5.19 -11.10
CA ARG A 82 2.53 4.84 -10.41
C ARG A 82 2.24 3.72 -9.44
N VAL A 83 2.94 2.61 -9.59
CA VAL A 83 2.76 1.41 -8.77
C VAL A 83 4.11 1.02 -8.19
N LEU A 84 4.13 0.75 -6.88
CA LEU A 84 5.23 0.11 -6.20
C LEU A 84 4.90 -1.37 -6.05
N THR A 85 5.70 -2.23 -6.68
CA THR A 85 5.57 -3.68 -6.57
C THR A 85 6.61 -4.23 -5.62
N LEU A 86 6.21 -5.14 -4.75
CA LEU A 86 7.08 -5.78 -3.77
C LEU A 86 6.66 -7.22 -3.49
N GLU A 87 7.64 -8.06 -3.16
CA GLU A 87 7.45 -9.49 -2.89
C GLU A 87 7.72 -9.76 -1.40
N SER A 88 6.83 -10.49 -0.73
CA SER A 88 6.96 -10.78 0.70
C SER A 88 6.08 -11.94 1.14
N SER A 89 6.52 -12.73 2.14
CA SER A 89 5.70 -13.77 2.76
C SER A 89 4.55 -13.22 3.63
N SER A 90 4.54 -11.92 3.94
CA SER A 90 3.51 -11.27 4.74
C SER A 90 3.21 -9.87 4.18
N ILE A 91 1.97 -9.67 3.73
CA ILE A 91 1.48 -8.38 3.22
C ILE A 91 1.58 -7.29 4.29
N PRO A 92 1.06 -7.47 5.53
CA PRO A 92 1.12 -6.42 6.54
C PRO A 92 2.54 -5.99 6.89
N ASN A 93 3.47 -6.96 7.00
CA ASN A 93 4.86 -6.67 7.34
C ASN A 93 5.56 -5.90 6.22
N ALA A 94 5.26 -6.25 4.97
CA ALA A 94 5.85 -5.59 3.81
C ALA A 94 5.36 -4.14 3.68
N LEU A 95 4.06 -3.92 3.85
CA LEU A 95 3.46 -2.57 3.86
C LEU A 95 4.03 -1.74 5.02
N ALA A 96 4.09 -2.29 6.24
CA ALA A 96 4.65 -1.59 7.38
C ALA A 96 6.13 -1.23 7.17
N ALA A 97 6.94 -2.17 6.67
CA ALA A 97 8.35 -1.94 6.37
C ALA A 97 8.54 -0.84 5.31
N LEU A 98 7.75 -0.86 4.23
CA LEU A 98 7.75 0.20 3.21
C LEU A 98 7.42 1.56 3.83
N LEU A 99 6.35 1.65 4.62
CA LEU A 99 5.88 2.90 5.20
C LEU A 99 6.90 3.49 6.20
N LEU A 100 7.50 2.65 7.05
CA LEU A 100 8.56 3.07 7.96
C LEU A 100 9.80 3.52 7.19
N HIS A 101 10.20 2.79 6.15
CA HIS A 101 11.33 3.18 5.31
C HIS A 101 11.10 4.51 4.59
N VAL A 102 9.91 4.72 4.02
CA VAL A 102 9.55 5.99 3.36
C VAL A 102 9.55 7.13 4.37
N ARG A 103 9.02 6.91 5.57
CA ARG A 103 9.09 7.91 6.66
C ARG A 103 10.52 8.26 7.00
N ASP A 104 11.38 7.28 7.21
CA ASP A 104 12.76 7.50 7.65
C ASP A 104 13.61 8.20 6.59
N THR A 105 13.36 7.91 5.31
CA THR A 105 14.09 8.50 4.18
C THR A 105 13.59 9.89 3.78
N THR A 106 12.31 10.18 3.96
CA THR A 106 11.70 11.47 3.57
C THR A 106 11.50 12.44 4.74
N GLY A 107 11.45 11.94 5.97
CA GLY A 107 11.04 12.70 7.15
C GLY A 107 9.54 13.01 7.23
N CYS A 108 8.75 12.59 6.23
CA CYS A 108 7.31 12.83 6.16
C CYS A 108 6.53 11.61 6.67
N THR A 109 5.37 11.81 7.30
CA THR A 109 4.50 10.69 7.73
C THR A 109 3.66 10.20 6.55
N PRO A 110 3.85 8.97 6.03
CA PRO A 110 3.05 8.47 4.94
C PRO A 110 1.66 8.02 5.40
N HIS A 111 0.71 8.15 4.49
CA HIS A 111 -0.67 7.67 4.64
C HIS A 111 -0.86 6.48 3.69
N ILE A 112 -1.48 5.41 4.17
CA ILE A 112 -1.89 4.27 3.32
C ILE A 112 -3.39 4.06 3.44
N TYR A 113 -4.04 3.86 2.30
CA TYR A 113 -5.46 3.65 2.15
C TYR A 113 -5.73 2.21 1.78
N PHE A 114 -6.65 1.56 2.48
CA PHE A 114 -7.15 0.24 2.18
C PHE A 114 -8.60 0.36 1.71
N GLU A 115 -8.92 -0.34 0.63
CA GLU A 115 -10.27 -0.42 0.09
C GLU A 115 -11.11 -1.46 0.85
N TRP A 116 -12.38 -1.14 1.10
CA TRP A 116 -13.41 -2.14 1.32
C TRP A 116 -14.08 -2.46 -0.02
N THR A 117 -13.83 -3.65 -0.55
CA THR A 117 -14.66 -4.17 -1.65
C THR A 117 -16.07 -4.44 -1.14
N GLU A 118 -17.05 -3.63 -1.51
CA GLU A 118 -18.47 -4.04 -1.50
C GLU A 118 -18.75 -5.00 -2.69
N GLY A 119 -18.05 -6.14 -2.71
CA GLY A 119 -18.37 -7.28 -3.56
C GLY A 119 -19.43 -8.17 -2.91
N SER A 120 -20.08 -9.04 -3.71
CA SER A 120 -21.11 -9.96 -3.19
C SER A 120 -20.58 -10.72 -1.95
N PRO A 121 -21.41 -10.95 -0.91
CA PRO A 121 -20.99 -11.52 0.38
C PRO A 121 -20.15 -12.81 0.27
N PHE A 122 -20.28 -13.55 -0.84
CA PHE A 122 -19.55 -14.78 -1.12
C PHE A 122 -18.10 -14.58 -1.59
N ALA A 123 -17.81 -13.56 -2.40
CA ALA A 123 -16.44 -13.26 -2.84
C ALA A 123 -15.62 -12.70 -1.67
N ASN A 124 -16.26 -11.89 -0.82
CA ASN A 124 -15.67 -11.34 0.40
C ASN A 124 -15.39 -12.43 1.43
N PHE A 125 -16.24 -13.45 1.56
CA PHE A 125 -16.00 -14.61 2.43
C PHE A 125 -14.82 -15.48 1.97
N LEU A 126 -14.66 -15.68 0.66
CA LEU A 126 -13.56 -16.50 0.12
C LEU A 126 -12.20 -15.81 0.28
N ARG A 127 -12.13 -14.48 0.14
CA ARG A 127 -10.97 -13.66 0.55
C ARG A 127 -10.73 -13.74 2.07
N PHE A 128 -11.77 -13.68 2.89
CA PHE A 128 -11.69 -13.82 4.35
C PHE A 128 -11.09 -15.15 4.82
N PHE A 129 -11.34 -16.25 4.08
CA PHE A 129 -10.88 -17.59 4.43
C PHE A 129 -9.50 -17.95 3.86
N LEU A 130 -9.14 -17.45 2.67
CA LEU A 130 -7.87 -17.79 2.02
C LEU A 130 -6.66 -17.03 2.59
N PHE A 131 -6.86 -15.84 3.15
CA PHE A 131 -5.77 -14.97 3.62
C PHE A 131 -5.56 -14.95 5.14
N GLY A 132 -6.34 -15.73 5.91
CA GLY A 132 -6.22 -15.79 7.36
C GLY A 132 -6.68 -14.51 8.04
N GLN A 133 -8.01 -14.39 8.21
CA GLN A 133 -8.71 -13.23 8.79
C GLN A 133 -8.58 -11.95 7.94
N GLY A 134 -9.68 -11.24 7.70
CA GLY A 134 -9.73 -10.00 6.91
C GLY A 134 -9.05 -8.80 7.59
N GLU A 135 -7.82 -8.97 8.07
CA GLU A 135 -7.14 -8.07 9.00
C GLU A 135 -5.89 -7.41 8.43
N VAL A 136 -5.66 -7.38 7.10
CA VAL A 136 -4.42 -6.77 6.56
C VAL A 136 -4.23 -5.33 7.07
N ALA A 137 -5.27 -4.50 7.01
CA ALA A 137 -5.22 -3.14 7.56
C ALA A 137 -5.03 -3.11 9.09
N PRO A 138 -5.85 -3.80 9.91
CA PRO A 138 -5.65 -3.89 11.36
C PRO A 138 -4.27 -4.40 11.77
N VAL A 139 -3.77 -5.48 11.14
CA VAL A 139 -2.46 -6.06 11.40
C VAL A 139 -1.36 -5.10 10.94
N THR A 140 -1.49 -4.46 9.78
CA THR A 140 -0.52 -3.43 9.35
C THR A 140 -0.44 -2.31 10.37
N ARG A 141 -1.59 -1.85 10.88
CA ARG A 141 -1.68 -0.83 11.92
C ARG A 141 -1.04 -1.29 13.23
N GLU A 142 -1.17 -2.56 13.57
CA GLU A 142 -0.59 -3.14 14.78
C GLU A 142 0.93 -3.31 14.69
N VAL A 143 1.43 -3.83 13.56
CA VAL A 143 2.88 -3.90 13.26
C VAL A 143 3.50 -2.49 13.31
N LEU A 144 2.82 -1.50 12.72
CA LEU A 144 3.24 -0.09 12.81
C LEU A 144 3.18 0.47 14.24
N ARG A 145 2.24 0.00 15.07
CA ARG A 145 2.11 0.41 16.47
C ARG A 145 3.26 -0.10 17.32
N GLU A 146 3.65 -1.35 17.11
CA GLU A 146 4.77 -1.98 17.80
C GLU A 146 6.10 -1.39 17.36
N ALA A 147 6.31 -1.22 16.05
CA ALA A 147 7.54 -0.66 15.50
C ALA A 147 7.72 0.85 15.76
N GLU A 148 6.63 1.62 15.79
CA GLU A 148 6.66 3.06 16.11
C GLU A 148 5.63 3.40 17.20
N PRO A 149 6.04 3.38 18.48
CA PRO A 149 5.16 3.73 19.59
C PRO A 149 4.68 5.19 19.55
N ASN A 150 5.47 6.11 18.98
CA ASN A 150 5.11 7.52 18.92
C ASN A 150 4.04 7.78 17.84
N ARG A 151 2.83 8.13 18.29
CA ARG A 151 1.69 8.39 17.39
C ARG A 151 1.91 9.56 16.44
N SER A 152 2.77 10.53 16.73
CA SER A 152 3.03 11.65 15.81
C SER A 152 3.92 11.24 14.63
N HIS A 153 4.80 10.24 14.82
CA HIS A 153 5.73 9.77 13.79
C HIS A 153 5.24 8.52 13.06
N ARG A 154 4.23 7.85 13.61
CA ARG A 154 3.67 6.62 13.03
C ARG A 154 2.96 6.89 11.70
N PRO A 155 3.28 6.13 10.64
CA PRO A 155 2.47 6.08 9.42
C PRO A 155 0.97 5.90 9.70
N ARG A 156 0.13 6.52 8.88
CA ARG A 156 -1.32 6.53 9.06
C ARG A 156 -1.96 5.47 8.18
N VAL A 157 -2.69 4.55 8.80
CA VAL A 157 -3.53 3.56 8.12
C VAL A 157 -4.96 4.07 8.11
N HIS A 158 -5.54 4.20 6.91
CA HIS A 158 -6.94 4.56 6.69
C HIS A 158 -7.66 3.32 6.18
N THR A 159 -8.73 2.98 6.87
CA THR A 159 -9.70 1.97 6.47
C THR A 159 -10.99 2.76 6.22
N GLY A 160 -11.54 2.65 5.01
CA GLY A 160 -12.91 3.09 4.75
C GLY A 160 -13.89 2.42 5.70
#